data_AF-A0A4Q7FWZ2-F1
#
_entry.id   AF-A0A4Q7FWZ2-F1
#
_cell.length_a   1.000
_cell.length_b   1.000
_cell.length_c   1.000
_cell.angle_alpha   90.00
_cell.angle_beta   90.00
_cell.angle_gamma   90.00
#
_symmetry.space_group_name_H-M   'P 1'
#
loop_
_entity.id
_entity.type
_entity.pdbx_description
1 polymer ?
#
loop_
_entity_poly.entity_id
_entity_poly.type
_entity_poly.pdbx_seq_one_letter_code
_entity_poly.pdbx_strand_id
1 'polypeptide(L)'
;MGSWLTMEAVRQIRIASDVRTIEKLDDVTLAAPDIDTEVFLQQLRVIGSLRSPITVLVSKEDEALSFSRFLAGGQLRAGAANIDDPHVISGARTANVRVVDISGLATSAGAGHDGFWAYSAIYGRLQTSRDGLNASETSAGVYVLEVADRLRPLDARLEQRAAAP
;
A
#
# COMPACT_ATOMS: atom_id res chain seq x y z
N MET A 1 -3.42 -12.64 -10.97
CA MET A 1 -3.12 -13.81 -10.12
C MET A 1 -1.72 -13.72 -9.51
N GLY A 2 -0.87 -12.80 -9.99
CA GLY A 2 0.51 -12.69 -9.54
C GLY A 2 0.64 -12.22 -8.09
N SER A 3 -0.27 -11.36 -7.62
CA SER A 3 -0.26 -10.87 -6.25
C SER A 3 -0.55 -12.01 -5.27
N TRP A 4 -1.55 -12.86 -5.55
CA TRP A 4 -1.84 -14.02 -4.71
C TRP A 4 -0.66 -14.99 -4.63
N LEU A 5 -0.05 -15.33 -5.77
CA LEU A 5 1.09 -16.23 -5.81
C LEU A 5 2.30 -15.65 -5.07
N THR A 6 2.54 -14.35 -5.19
CA THR A 6 3.62 -13.65 -4.47
C THR A 6 3.39 -13.74 -2.96
N MET A 7 2.17 -13.45 -2.50
CA MET A 7 1.82 -13.55 -1.09
C MET A 7 1.92 -14.98 -0.57
N GLU A 8 1.48 -15.96 -1.35
CA GLU A 8 1.58 -17.36 -0.95
C GLU A 8 3.04 -17.81 -0.88
N ALA A 9 3.90 -17.38 -1.81
CA ALA A 9 5.34 -17.66 -1.75
C ALA A 9 5.97 -17.09 -0.47
N VAL A 10 5.69 -15.82 -0.13
CA VAL A 10 6.19 -15.20 1.11
C VAL A 10 5.66 -15.94 2.34
N ARG A 11 4.37 -16.31 2.33
CA ARG A 11 3.75 -17.12 3.39
C ARG A 11 4.43 -18.47 3.56
N GLN A 12 4.71 -19.18 2.47
CA GLN A 12 5.40 -20.48 2.52
C GLN A 12 6.82 -20.36 3.05
N ILE A 13 7.58 -19.31 2.69
CA ILE A 13 8.91 -19.06 3.25
C ILE A 13 8.82 -18.86 4.76
N ARG A 14 7.82 -18.11 5.23
CA ARG A 14 7.59 -17.92 6.67
C ARG A 14 7.21 -19.22 7.38
N ILE A 15 6.32 -20.02 6.81
CA ILE A 15 5.92 -21.33 7.36
C ILE A 15 7.14 -22.27 7.44
N ALA A 16 7.99 -22.26 6.42
CA ALA A 16 9.23 -23.02 6.38
C ALA A 16 10.29 -22.51 7.38
N SER A 17 10.03 -21.40 8.08
CA SER A 17 10.96 -20.73 8.99
C SER A 17 12.30 -20.38 8.33
N ASP A 18 12.31 -20.12 7.01
CA ASP A 18 13.51 -19.73 6.28
C ASP A 18 13.81 -18.24 6.43
N VAL A 19 14.35 -17.89 7.60
CA VAL A 19 14.70 -16.52 7.98
C VAL A 19 15.70 -15.90 6.99
N ARG A 20 16.64 -16.70 6.48
CA ARG A 20 17.67 -16.20 5.55
C ARG A 20 17.08 -15.71 4.24
N THR A 21 16.01 -16.34 3.77
CA THR A 21 15.30 -15.89 2.57
C THR A 21 14.40 -14.69 2.87
N ILE A 22 13.68 -14.69 4.00
CA ILE A 22 12.88 -13.53 4.43
C ILE A 22 13.74 -12.27 4.57
N GLU A 23 14.94 -12.39 5.15
CA GLU A 23 15.84 -11.24 5.36
C GLU A 23 16.37 -10.61 4.06
N LYS A 24 16.30 -11.34 2.94
CA LYS A 24 16.66 -10.84 1.61
C LYS A 24 15.51 -10.11 0.90
N LEU A 25 14.29 -10.16 1.44
CA LEU A 25 13.15 -9.45 0.88
C LEU A 25 13.16 -8.00 1.39
N ASP A 26 13.79 -7.12 0.61
CA ASP A 26 13.91 -5.71 0.97
C ASP A 26 12.59 -4.94 0.82
N ASP A 27 11.83 -5.21 -0.25
CA ASP A 27 10.52 -4.62 -0.51
C ASP A 27 9.66 -5.60 -1.30
N VAL A 28 8.40 -5.74 -0.91
CA VAL A 28 7.39 -6.53 -1.62
C VAL A 28 6.29 -5.56 -2.03
N THR A 29 6.20 -5.26 -3.32
CA THR A 29 5.18 -4.38 -3.88
C THR A 29 4.18 -5.20 -4.70
N LEU A 30 2.90 -5.08 -4.36
CA LEU A 30 1.77 -5.68 -5.07
C LEU A 30 1.05 -4.56 -5.82
N ALA A 31 1.03 -4.65 -7.14
CA ALA A 31 0.22 -3.76 -7.95
C ALA A 31 -1.14 -4.37 -8.15
N ALA A 32 -2.20 -3.63 -7.80
CA ALA A 32 -3.57 -4.05 -8.05
C ALA A 32 -3.85 -5.50 -7.59
N PRO A 33 -3.80 -5.75 -6.26
CA PRO A 33 -3.83 -7.10 -5.76
C PRO A 33 -5.17 -7.75 -6.13
N ASP A 34 -5.10 -8.72 -7.02
CA ASP A 34 -6.22 -9.59 -7.37
C ASP A 34 -6.44 -10.68 -6.31
N ILE A 35 -6.31 -10.29 -5.04
CA ILE A 35 -6.46 -11.14 -3.87
C ILE A 35 -7.72 -10.68 -3.15
N ASP A 36 -8.59 -11.63 -2.81
CA ASP A 36 -9.69 -11.34 -1.88
C ASP A 36 -9.13 -10.79 -0.57
N THR A 37 -9.75 -9.73 -0.04
CA THR A 37 -9.13 -9.00 1.06
C THR A 37 -9.04 -9.79 2.37
N GLU A 38 -9.96 -10.74 2.62
CA GLU A 38 -9.86 -11.62 3.78
C GLU A 38 -8.74 -12.64 3.59
N VAL A 39 -8.55 -13.14 2.37
CA VAL A 39 -7.42 -14.03 2.03
C VAL A 39 -6.09 -13.28 2.23
N PHE A 40 -5.99 -12.04 1.76
CA PHE A 40 -4.81 -11.21 1.94
C PHE A 40 -4.46 -11.03 3.42
N LEU A 41 -5.47 -10.76 4.26
CA LEU A 41 -5.27 -10.67 5.70
C LEU A 41 -4.81 -11.96 6.35
N GLN A 42 -5.42 -13.08 5.98
CA GLN A 42 -5.03 -14.39 6.48
C GLN A 42 -3.57 -14.67 6.16
N GLN A 43 -3.13 -14.30 4.95
CA GLN A 43 -1.73 -14.41 4.55
C GLN A 43 -0.84 -13.47 5.37
N LEU A 44 -1.23 -12.19 5.56
CA LEU A 44 -0.49 -11.24 6.40
C LEU A 44 -0.33 -11.70 7.85
N ARG A 45 -1.38 -12.28 8.45
CA ARG A 45 -1.32 -12.82 9.82
C ARG A 45 -0.28 -13.93 9.96
N VAL A 46 -0.13 -14.76 8.92
CA VAL A 46 0.88 -15.83 8.91
C VAL A 46 2.27 -15.27 8.61
N ILE A 47 2.38 -14.34 7.65
CA ILE A 47 3.66 -13.70 7.28
C ILE A 47 4.23 -12.90 8.46
N GLY A 48 3.38 -12.21 9.23
CA GLY A 48 3.80 -11.34 10.33
C GLY A 48 4.62 -10.14 9.86
N SER A 49 5.51 -9.65 10.71
CA SER A 49 6.35 -8.50 10.39
C SER A 49 7.51 -8.84 9.45
N LEU A 50 7.65 -8.06 8.38
CA LEU A 50 8.82 -8.02 7.51
C LEU A 50 9.68 -6.78 7.86
N ARG A 51 10.92 -6.72 7.34
CA ARG A 51 11.82 -5.56 7.50
C ARG A 51 11.17 -4.27 6.98
N SER A 52 10.50 -4.38 5.84
CA SER A 52 9.68 -3.33 5.25
C SER A 52 8.24 -3.81 5.19
N PRO A 53 7.24 -2.93 5.43
CA PRO A 53 5.84 -3.29 5.22
C PRO A 53 5.61 -3.69 3.75
N ILE A 54 4.67 -4.61 3.51
CA ILE A 54 4.25 -4.94 2.15
C ILE A 54 3.57 -3.70 1.56
N THR A 55 4.00 -3.31 0.36
CA THR A 55 3.43 -2.19 -0.38
C THR A 55 2.30 -2.70 -1.27
N VAL A 56 1.14 -2.05 -1.20
CA VAL A 56 -0.01 -2.29 -2.06
C VAL A 56 -0.28 -1.02 -2.84
N LEU A 57 -0.15 -1.09 -4.16
CA LEU A 57 -0.49 0.02 -5.05
C LEU A 57 -1.97 -0.09 -5.41
N VAL A 58 -2.70 1.01 -5.27
CA VAL A 58 -4.13 1.09 -5.58
C VAL A 58 -4.44 2.31 -6.44
N SER A 59 -5.46 2.22 -7.28
CA SER A 59 -6.11 3.37 -7.90
C SER A 59 -7.41 3.69 -7.18
N LYS A 60 -7.73 4.98 -7.07
CA LYS A 60 -8.89 5.54 -6.40
C LYS A 60 -10.18 5.13 -7.09
N GLU A 61 -10.14 4.92 -8.41
CA GLU A 61 -11.31 4.60 -9.21
C GLU A 61 -11.78 3.14 -9.04
N ASP A 62 -10.87 2.16 -8.96
CA ASP A 62 -11.26 0.74 -9.08
C ASP A 62 -11.06 -0.09 -7.79
N GLU A 63 -9.97 0.14 -7.03
CA GLU A 63 -9.53 -0.82 -6.00
C GLU A 63 -9.41 -0.21 -4.61
N ALA A 64 -9.26 1.12 -4.52
CA ALA A 64 -9.20 1.80 -3.23
C ALA A 64 -10.47 1.59 -2.40
N LEU A 65 -11.64 1.44 -3.03
CA LEU A 65 -12.92 1.26 -2.34
C LEU A 65 -13.01 -0.09 -1.61
N SER A 66 -12.61 -1.18 -2.25
CA SER A 66 -12.65 -2.52 -1.62
C SER A 66 -11.59 -2.63 -0.52
N PHE A 67 -10.39 -2.11 -0.77
CA PHE A 67 -9.28 -2.15 0.17
C PHE A 67 -9.50 -1.24 1.39
N SER A 68 -10.10 -0.06 1.20
CA SER A 68 -10.45 0.85 2.31
C SER A 68 -11.53 0.27 3.24
N ARG A 69 -12.62 -0.28 2.69
CA ARG A 69 -13.67 -0.95 3.51
C ARG A 69 -13.07 -2.01 4.43
N PHE A 70 -12.12 -2.74 3.88
CA PHE A 70 -11.42 -3.79 4.57
C PHE A 70 -10.54 -3.26 5.71
N LEU A 71 -9.67 -2.29 5.45
CA LEU A 71 -8.78 -1.74 6.48
C LEU A 71 -9.56 -1.06 7.62
N ALA A 72 -10.72 -0.49 7.32
CA ALA A 72 -11.62 0.05 8.34
C ALA A 72 -12.42 -1.02 9.13
N GLY A 73 -12.10 -2.31 8.98
CA GLY A 73 -12.78 -3.39 9.70
C GLY A 73 -14.23 -3.60 9.28
N GLY A 74 -14.58 -3.31 8.02
CA GLY A 74 -15.94 -3.45 7.50
C GLY A 74 -16.95 -2.41 8.00
N GLN A 75 -16.50 -1.40 8.76
CA GLN A 75 -17.37 -0.35 9.32
C GLN A 75 -17.79 0.71 8.29
N LEU A 76 -17.10 0.80 7.15
CA LEU A 76 -17.44 1.71 6.07
C LEU A 76 -18.60 1.17 5.23
N ARG A 77 -19.71 1.94 5.19
CA ARG A 77 -20.85 1.68 4.30
C ARG A 77 -20.37 1.69 2.84
N ALA A 78 -21.02 0.89 1.98
CA ALA A 78 -20.58 0.61 0.60
C ALA A 78 -20.36 1.85 -0.32
N GLY A 79 -20.84 3.04 0.07
CA GLY A 79 -20.61 4.29 -0.66
C GLY A 79 -19.72 5.32 0.06
N ALA A 80 -19.16 5.00 1.22
CA ALA A 80 -18.41 5.95 2.07
C ALA A 80 -16.93 5.61 2.22
N ALA A 81 -16.47 4.47 1.68
CA ALA A 81 -15.09 4.06 1.90
C ALA A 81 -14.12 4.87 1.06
N ASN A 82 -13.17 5.49 1.73
CA ASN A 82 -12.17 6.32 1.11
C ASN A 82 -10.82 6.00 1.75
N ILE A 83 -9.77 5.97 0.94
CA ILE A 83 -8.41 5.75 1.41
C ILE A 83 -7.96 6.84 2.41
N ASP A 84 -8.57 8.03 2.33
CA ASP A 84 -8.39 9.15 3.25
C ASP A 84 -9.07 9.00 4.63
N ASP A 85 -9.81 7.92 4.87
CA ASP A 85 -10.53 7.70 6.12
C ASP A 85 -9.57 7.33 7.28
N PRO A 86 -9.67 7.95 8.47
CA PRO A 86 -8.85 7.61 9.63
C PRO A 86 -8.87 6.13 10.03
N HIS A 87 -10.00 5.43 9.83
CA HIS A 87 -10.12 4.00 10.09
C HIS A 87 -9.28 3.17 9.11
N VAL A 88 -9.15 3.62 7.86
CA VAL A 88 -8.32 2.97 6.84
C VAL A 88 -6.85 3.16 7.14
N ILE A 89 -6.47 4.38 7.49
CA ILE A 89 -5.10 4.73 7.90
C ILE A 89 -4.66 3.88 9.10
N SER A 90 -5.49 3.84 10.15
CA SER A 90 -5.19 3.03 11.35
C SER A 90 -5.18 1.53 11.06
N GLY A 91 -6.08 1.06 10.18
CA GLY A 91 -6.09 -0.31 9.67
C GLY A 91 -4.79 -0.69 8.96
N ALA A 92 -4.30 0.16 8.05
CA ALA A 92 -3.06 -0.08 7.31
C ALA A 92 -1.86 -0.21 8.26
N ARG A 93 -1.79 0.67 9.26
CA ARG A 93 -0.75 0.63 10.31
C ARG A 93 -0.83 -0.65 11.13
N THR A 94 -2.04 -1.02 11.56
CA THR A 94 -2.27 -2.24 12.37
C THR A 94 -1.94 -3.51 11.60
N ALA A 95 -2.27 -3.55 10.31
CA ALA A 95 -1.97 -4.67 9.42
C ALA A 95 -0.50 -4.70 8.96
N ASN A 96 0.31 -3.70 9.31
CA ASN A 96 1.68 -3.50 8.82
C ASN A 96 1.78 -3.47 7.29
N VAL A 97 0.86 -2.77 6.64
CA VAL A 97 0.78 -2.61 5.18
C VAL A 97 1.00 -1.16 4.80
N ARG A 98 1.73 -0.93 3.71
CA ARG A 98 1.88 0.38 3.07
C ARG A 98 0.94 0.44 1.88
N VAL A 99 -0.05 1.33 1.90
CA VAL A 99 -0.96 1.54 0.77
C VAL A 99 -0.53 2.79 0.04
N VAL A 100 -0.31 2.68 -1.27
CA VAL A 100 0.11 3.82 -2.10
C VAL A 100 -0.93 4.04 -3.19
N ASP A 101 -1.62 5.17 -3.10
CA ASP A 101 -2.50 5.66 -4.15
C ASP A 101 -1.66 6.19 -5.33
N ILE A 102 -1.81 5.53 -6.47
CA ILE A 102 -1.10 5.85 -7.74
C ILE A 102 -2.03 6.47 -8.79
N SER A 103 -3.25 6.88 -8.41
CA SER A 103 -4.24 7.43 -9.36
C SER A 103 -3.74 8.67 -10.09
N GLY A 104 -2.94 9.50 -9.41
CA GLY A 104 -2.32 10.68 -10.01
C GLY A 104 -1.40 10.33 -11.20
N LEU A 105 -0.68 9.20 -11.11
CA LEU A 105 0.15 8.70 -12.20
C LEU A 105 -0.69 8.09 -13.32
N ALA A 106 -1.71 7.29 -12.97
CA ALA A 106 -2.61 6.67 -13.94
C ALA A 106 -3.33 7.72 -14.81
N THR A 107 -3.77 8.82 -14.19
CA THR A 107 -4.42 9.94 -14.87
C THR A 107 -3.45 10.67 -15.81
N SER A 108 -2.20 10.89 -15.40
CA SER A 108 -1.20 11.60 -16.20
C SER A 108 -0.69 10.80 -17.41
N ALA A 109 -0.75 9.47 -17.35
CA ALA A 109 -0.28 8.57 -18.41
C ALA A 109 -1.31 8.35 -19.54
N GLY A 110 -2.55 8.79 -19.38
CA GLY A 110 -3.57 8.77 -20.44
C GLY A 110 -4.34 7.46 -20.61
N ALA A 111 -4.18 6.46 -19.74
CA ALA A 111 -5.01 5.27 -19.70
C ALA A 111 -5.08 4.68 -18.28
N GLY A 112 -6.29 4.42 -17.78
CA GLY A 112 -6.58 3.90 -16.43
C GLY A 112 -5.99 2.53 -16.08
N HIS A 113 -5.16 1.94 -16.96
CA HIS A 113 -4.45 0.67 -16.73
C HIS A 113 -2.92 0.84 -16.57
N ASP A 114 -2.38 2.05 -16.75
CA ASP A 114 -0.93 2.29 -16.87
C ASP A 114 -0.28 2.87 -15.61
N GLY A 115 -1.04 3.03 -14.52
CA GLY A 115 -0.52 3.58 -13.26
C GLY A 115 0.63 2.75 -12.68
N PHE A 116 0.54 1.41 -12.76
CA PHE A 116 1.62 0.52 -12.35
C PHE A 116 2.85 0.66 -13.25
N TRP A 117 2.64 0.77 -14.57
CA TRP A 117 3.76 0.96 -15.50
C TRP A 117 4.50 2.26 -15.20
N ALA A 118 3.76 3.37 -15.04
CA ALA A 118 4.30 4.66 -14.64
C ALA A 118 5.06 4.56 -13.30
N TYR A 119 4.51 3.88 -12.30
CA TYR A 119 5.17 3.61 -11.03
C TYR A 119 6.51 2.85 -11.22
N SER A 120 6.50 1.80 -12.05
CA SER A 120 7.70 0.98 -12.30
C SER A 120 8.82 1.76 -12.98
N ALA A 121 8.48 2.71 -13.86
CA ALA A 121 9.43 3.59 -14.52
C ALA A 121 10.14 4.54 -13.54
N ILE A 122 9.52 4.85 -12.41
CA ILE A 122 10.05 5.81 -11.42
C ILE A 122 10.55 5.14 -10.12
N TYR A 123 10.26 3.86 -9.91
CA TYR A 123 10.54 3.14 -8.67
C TYR A 123 12.00 3.27 -8.18
N GLY A 124 12.98 3.12 -9.08
CA GLY A 124 14.39 3.26 -8.71
C GLY A 124 14.77 4.68 -8.24
N ARG A 125 14.10 5.70 -8.77
CA ARG A 125 14.29 7.10 -8.33
C ARG A 125 13.63 7.34 -6.97
N LEU A 126 12.45 6.75 -6.72
CA LEU A 126 11.83 6.76 -5.40
C LEU A 126 12.74 6.16 -4.33
N GLN A 127 13.47 5.08 -4.65
CA GLN A 127 14.43 4.48 -3.73
C GLN A 127 15.71 5.30 -3.54
N THR A 128 16.20 5.99 -4.57
CA THR A 128 17.45 6.77 -4.49
C THR A 128 17.28 8.05 -3.68
N SER A 129 16.06 8.58 -3.62
CA SER A 129 15.64 9.61 -2.67
C SER A 129 15.64 9.15 -1.20
N ARG A 130 16.28 8.01 -0.88
CA ARG A 130 16.48 7.44 0.47
C ARG A 130 17.11 8.40 1.49
N ASP A 131 17.82 9.44 1.06
CA ASP A 131 18.29 10.52 1.95
C ASP A 131 17.19 11.55 2.31
N GLY A 132 15.98 11.42 1.74
CA GLY A 132 14.87 12.37 1.92
C GLY A 132 13.49 11.77 2.18
N LEU A 133 13.32 10.43 2.13
CA LEU A 133 12.09 9.79 2.60
C LEU A 133 12.19 9.62 4.12
N ASN A 134 11.42 10.41 4.85
CA ASN A 134 11.40 10.31 6.31
C ASN A 134 10.99 8.88 6.71
N ALA A 135 11.50 8.33 7.81
CA ALA A 135 11.11 6.98 8.29
C ALA A 135 9.58 6.80 8.42
N SER A 136 8.83 7.90 8.56
CA SER A 136 7.38 7.94 8.52
C SER A 136 6.77 7.69 7.13
N GLU A 137 7.48 7.95 6.03
CA GLU A 137 7.06 7.73 4.62
C GLU A 137 7.32 6.30 4.12
N THR A 138 8.15 5.55 4.85
CA THR A 138 8.43 4.12 4.61
C THR A 138 7.75 3.21 5.62
N SER A 139 7.02 3.76 6.59
CA SER A 139 6.26 2.97 7.57
C SER A 139 4.95 2.42 6.99
N ALA A 140 4.34 1.44 7.66
CA ALA A 140 2.97 1.03 7.36
C ALA A 140 2.03 2.24 7.49
N GLY A 141 1.00 2.31 6.65
CA GLY A 141 0.13 3.48 6.54
C GLY A 141 -0.35 3.71 5.12
N VAL A 142 -0.94 4.88 4.89
CA VAL A 142 -1.55 5.23 3.61
C VAL A 142 -0.88 6.47 3.03
N TYR A 143 -0.54 6.41 1.75
CA TYR A 143 0.22 7.42 1.03
C TYR A 143 -0.42 7.73 -0.31
N VAL A 144 -0.20 8.95 -0.79
CA VAL A 144 -0.51 9.35 -2.17
C VAL A 144 0.80 9.63 -2.88
N LEU A 145 0.93 9.10 -4.09
CA LEU A 145 2.06 9.40 -4.96
C LEU A 145 1.74 10.64 -5.80
N GLU A 146 2.45 11.72 -5.54
CA GLU A 146 2.31 12.96 -6.28
C GLU A 146 2.99 12.86 -7.65
N VAL A 147 2.53 13.69 -8.60
CA VAL A 147 3.09 13.79 -9.97
C VAL A 147 4.57 14.21 -9.96
N ALA A 148 5.05 14.79 -8.87
CA ALA A 148 6.46 15.10 -8.65
C ALA A 148 7.28 13.90 -8.15
N ASP A 149 6.79 12.66 -8.32
CA ASP A 149 7.41 11.42 -7.86
C ASP A 149 7.70 11.43 -6.34
N ARG A 150 6.78 12.00 -5.55
CA ARG A 150 6.92 12.08 -4.09
C ARG A 150 5.78 11.36 -3.39
N LEU A 151 6.14 10.47 -2.46
CA LEU A 151 5.17 9.87 -1.53
C LEU A 151 4.83 10.87 -0.45
N ARG A 152 3.53 11.05 -0.19
CA ARG A 152 3.07 11.89 0.92
C ARG A 152 2.12 11.11 1.83
N PRO A 153 2.36 11.07 3.16
CA PRO A 153 1.46 10.41 4.09
C PRO A 153 0.11 11.13 4.13
N LEU A 154 -0.96 10.36 4.27
CA LEU A 154 -2.31 10.89 4.22
C LEU A 154 -2.74 11.54 5.54
N ASP A 155 -2.18 11.08 6.65
CA ASP A 155 -2.37 11.62 8.00
C ASP A 155 -2.07 13.12 8.04
N ALA A 156 -1.08 13.57 7.27
CA ALA A 156 -0.71 14.98 7.15
C ALA A 156 -1.83 15.85 6.50
N ARG A 157 -2.69 15.28 5.65
CA ARG A 157 -3.87 15.99 5.13
C ARG A 157 -4.96 16.16 6.18
N LEU A 158 -5.13 15.19 7.09
CA LEU A 158 -6.13 15.27 8.15
C LEU A 158 -5.76 16.38 9.16
N GLU A 159 -4.47 16.50 9.49
CA GLU A 159 -3.99 17.60 10.34
C GLU A 159 -4.16 18.98 9.67
N GLN A 160 -3.85 19.09 8.37
CA GLN A 160 -4.05 20.35 7.63
C GLN A 160 -5.53 20.73 7.48
N ARG A 161 -6.43 19.75 7.38
CA ARG A 161 -7.87 19.98 7.27
C ARG A 161 -8.52 20.28 8.63
N ALA A 162 -7.93 19.80 9.73
CA ALA A 162 -8.29 20.21 11.09
C ALA A 162 -7.71 21.60 11.47
N ALA A 163 -6.65 22.05 10.78
CA ALA A 163 -6.03 23.36 10.97
C ALA A 163 -6.57 24.46 10.02
N ALA A 164 -7.51 24.13 9.14
CA ALA A 164 -8.22 25.12 8.33
C ALA A 164 -9.34 25.76 9.17
N PRO A 165 -9.41 27.10 9.26
CA PRO A 165 -10.35 27.83 10.12
C PRO A 165 -11.81 27.73 9.68
#